data_AF-A0A660YJT4-F1
#
_entry.id   AF-A0A660YJT4-F1
#
_cell.length_a   1.000
_cell.length_b   1.000
_cell.length_c   1.000
_cell.angle_alpha   90.00
_cell.angle_beta   90.00
_cell.angle_gamma   90.00
#
_symmetry.space_group_name_H-M   'P 1'
#
loop_
_entity.id
_entity.type
_entity.pdbx_description
1 polymer ?
#
loop_
_entity_poly.entity_id
_entity_poly.type
_entity_poly.pdbx_seq_one_letter_code
_entity_poly.pdbx_strand_id
1 'polypeptide(L)'
;MKEFGVWVELTTLIIPGLNDSAEELKKIAEFIVSVDKSIPWHISRFYPTYKMTDIPPTPAQTLKKAREIGFEAGLRFVYTGNIPGDTGENTFCPSCGRELISRYGFSTGNINIKDGKCRWCGEDIEGVWQS
;
A
#
# COMPACT_ATOMS: atom_id res chain seq x y z
N MET A 1 3.20 6.41 18.71
CA MET A 1 2.67 7.29 17.63
C MET A 1 1.15 7.20 17.55
N LYS A 2 0.58 6.01 17.29
CA LYS A 2 -0.89 5.81 17.24
C LYS A 2 -1.62 6.24 18.51
N GLU A 3 -1.09 5.89 19.70
CA GLU A 3 -1.64 6.33 21.00
C GLU A 3 -1.66 7.86 21.18
N PHE A 4 -0.84 8.58 20.42
CA PHE A 4 -0.80 10.04 20.38
C PHE A 4 -1.63 10.64 19.22
N GLY A 5 -2.46 9.83 18.55
CA GLY A 5 -3.27 10.27 17.41
C GLY A 5 -2.49 10.49 16.11
N VAL A 6 -1.24 10.02 16.03
CA VAL A 6 -0.41 10.17 14.83
C VAL A 6 -0.66 9.01 13.88
N TRP A 7 -1.03 9.33 12.63
CA TRP A 7 -1.15 8.36 11.54
C TRP A 7 0.23 8.00 10.98
N VAL A 8 0.47 6.71 10.84
CA VAL A 8 1.76 6.17 10.41
C VAL A 8 1.55 5.35 9.16
N GLU A 9 2.35 5.64 8.15
CA GLU A 9 2.41 4.90 6.90
C GLU A 9 3.86 4.48 6.63
N LEU A 10 4.04 3.33 5.98
CA LEU A 10 5.36 2.77 5.70
C LEU A 10 5.56 2.64 4.20
N THR A 11 6.73 3.07 3.70
CA THR A 11 7.11 2.91 2.29
C THR A 11 8.36 2.07 2.16
N THR A 12 8.33 1.08 1.28
CA THR A 12 9.51 0.26 0.92
C THR A 12 9.82 0.44 -0.56
N LEU A 13 11.05 0.87 -0.89
CA LEU A 13 11.57 0.84 -2.25
C LEU A 13 12.07 -0.57 -2.57
N ILE A 14 11.48 -1.22 -3.58
CA ILE A 14 11.87 -2.58 -3.98
C ILE A 14 12.92 -2.51 -5.07
N ILE A 15 14.11 -3.03 -4.82
CA ILE A 15 15.26 -3.04 -5.74
C ILE A 15 15.54 -4.50 -6.16
N PRO A 16 15.54 -4.81 -7.47
CA PRO A 16 15.78 -6.16 -7.96
C PRO A 16 17.09 -6.78 -7.44
N GLY A 17 17.00 -8.01 -6.95
CA GLY A 17 18.13 -8.78 -6.44
C GLY A 17 18.60 -8.39 -5.03
N LEU A 18 18.03 -7.33 -4.42
CA LEU A 18 18.41 -6.89 -3.08
C LEU A 18 17.33 -7.19 -2.03
N ASN A 19 16.09 -6.79 -2.29
CA ASN A 19 14.99 -6.92 -1.33
C ASN A 19 13.65 -7.32 -1.99
N ASP A 20 13.69 -7.89 -3.19
CA ASP A 20 12.52 -8.31 -3.97
C ASP A 20 12.18 -9.80 -3.85
N SER A 21 12.89 -10.54 -2.98
CA SER A 21 12.59 -11.95 -2.73
C SER A 21 11.24 -12.10 -2.02
N ALA A 22 10.50 -13.17 -2.34
CA ALA A 22 9.22 -13.44 -1.70
C ALA A 22 9.34 -13.64 -0.18
N GLU A 23 10.45 -14.22 0.28
CA GLU A 23 10.72 -14.42 1.71
C GLU A 23 10.93 -13.07 2.42
N GLU A 24 11.71 -12.16 1.84
CA GLU A 24 11.95 -10.83 2.39
C GLU A 24 10.66 -10.02 2.46
N LEU A 25 9.88 -10.01 1.37
CA LEU A 25 8.60 -9.33 1.30
C LEU A 25 7.61 -9.85 2.33
N LYS A 26 7.58 -11.17 2.54
CA LYS A 26 6.73 -11.80 3.56
C LYS A 26 7.14 -11.38 4.97
N LYS A 27 8.45 -11.38 5.29
CA LYS A 27 8.96 -10.92 6.59
C LYS A 27 8.60 -9.45 6.86
N ILE A 28 8.71 -8.59 5.85
CA ILE A 28 8.30 -7.19 5.96
C ILE A 28 6.79 -7.09 6.26
N ALA A 29 5.95 -7.78 5.50
CA ALA A 29 4.50 -7.75 5.69
C ALA A 29 4.09 -8.28 7.07
N GLU A 30 4.65 -9.42 7.50
CA GLU A 30 4.40 -10.02 8.81
C GLU A 30 4.86 -9.11 9.95
N PHE A 31 6.00 -8.42 9.79
CA PHE A 31 6.45 -7.43 10.76
C PHE A 31 5.45 -6.28 10.89
N ILE A 32 4.98 -5.72 9.77
CA ILE A 32 3.99 -4.63 9.80
C ILE A 32 2.70 -5.09 10.48
N VAL A 33 2.20 -6.29 10.13
CA VAL A 33 1.00 -6.87 10.76
C VAL A 33 1.18 -7.08 12.26
N SER A 34 2.37 -7.50 12.70
CA SER A 34 2.68 -7.69 14.13
C SER A 34 2.64 -6.38 14.92
N VAL A 35 2.86 -5.24 14.26
CA VAL A 35 2.73 -3.91 14.85
C VAL A 35 1.27 -3.47 14.79
N ASP A 36 0.69 -3.42 13.58
CA ASP A 36 -0.70 -3.07 13.34
C ASP A 36 -1.10 -3.33 11.88
N LYS A 37 -2.09 -4.20 11.67
CA LYS A 37 -2.62 -4.53 10.33
C LYS A 37 -3.24 -3.35 9.57
N SER A 38 -3.56 -2.24 10.25
CA SER A 38 -4.10 -1.04 9.62
C SER A 38 -3.05 -0.09 9.07
N ILE A 39 -1.75 -0.32 9.34
CA ILE A 39 -0.67 0.51 8.79
C ILE A 39 -0.64 0.34 7.26
N PRO A 40 -0.82 1.42 6.48
CA PRO A 40 -0.61 1.37 5.04
C PRO A 40 0.81 0.99 4.68
N TRP A 41 0.94 -0.02 3.83
CA TRP A 41 2.22 -0.37 3.22
C TRP A 41 2.28 0.07 1.76
N HIS A 42 3.13 1.05 1.49
CA HIS A 42 3.42 1.54 0.14
C HIS A 42 4.64 0.86 -0.43
N ILE A 43 4.47 0.18 -1.56
CA ILE A 43 5.53 -0.50 -2.27
C ILE A 43 5.91 0.38 -3.46
N SER A 44 7.13 0.92 -3.43
CA SER A 44 7.63 1.85 -4.44
C SER A 44 8.52 1.12 -5.45
N ARG A 45 8.28 1.38 -6.74
CA ARG A 45 9.06 0.81 -7.84
C ARG A 45 10.40 1.55 -7.96
N PHE A 46 11.50 0.80 -7.98
CA PHE A 46 12.82 1.35 -8.27
C PHE A 46 13.00 1.64 -9.76
N TYR A 47 13.73 2.72 -10.04
CA TYR A 47 14.18 3.12 -11.36
C TYR A 47 15.68 3.48 -11.29
N PRO A 48 16.53 2.94 -12.17
CA PRO A 48 17.96 3.20 -12.16
C PRO A 48 18.23 4.67 -12.43
N THR A 49 18.85 5.35 -11.47
CA THR A 49 19.19 6.77 -11.57
C THR A 49 20.31 7.14 -10.60
N TYR A 50 20.87 8.33 -10.79
CA TYR A 50 21.96 8.88 -9.99
C TYR A 50 23.20 7.96 -9.92
N LYS A 51 23.40 7.27 -8.79
CA LYS A 51 24.59 6.42 -8.54
C LYS A 51 24.34 4.92 -8.67
N MET A 52 23.09 4.50 -8.85
CA MET A 52 22.71 3.09 -8.99
C MET A 52 22.01 2.93 -10.33
N THR A 53 22.81 2.70 -11.37
CA THR A 53 22.39 2.65 -12.78
C THR A 53 22.57 1.26 -13.40
N ASP A 54 23.20 0.35 -12.68
CA ASP A 54 23.56 -1.01 -13.07
C ASP A 54 22.47 -2.05 -12.76
N ILE A 55 21.50 -1.70 -11.91
CA ILE A 55 20.35 -2.55 -11.58
C ILE A 55 19.15 -2.14 -12.46
N PRO A 56 18.43 -3.06 -13.11
CA PRO A 56 17.26 -2.72 -13.92
C PRO A 56 16.12 -2.14 -13.05
N PRO A 57 15.16 -1.40 -13.65
CA PRO A 57 13.97 -0.98 -12.92
C PRO A 57 13.18 -2.20 -12.43
N THR A 58 12.53 -2.09 -11.27
CA THR A 58 11.75 -3.20 -10.72
C THR A 58 10.61 -3.56 -11.66
N PRO A 59 10.43 -4.85 -12.02
CA PRO A 59 9.27 -5.26 -12.80
C PRO A 59 7.97 -4.92 -12.06
N ALA A 60 6.95 -4.44 -12.78
CA ALA A 60 5.64 -4.15 -12.19
C ALA A 60 5.02 -5.41 -11.53
N GLN A 61 5.29 -6.59 -12.11
CA GLN A 61 4.83 -7.87 -11.54
C GLN A 61 5.39 -8.15 -10.14
N THR A 62 6.62 -7.70 -9.85
CA THR A 62 7.22 -7.83 -8.52
C THR A 62 6.42 -7.04 -7.48
N LEU A 63 5.98 -5.82 -7.83
CA LEU A 63 5.15 -5.00 -6.95
C LEU A 63 3.76 -5.61 -6.73
N LYS A 64 3.15 -6.16 -7.79
CA LYS A 64 1.86 -6.88 -7.69
C LYS A 64 1.98 -8.09 -6.77
N LYS A 65 3.05 -8.87 -6.88
CA LYS A 65 3.33 -10.00 -6.00
C LYS A 65 3.56 -9.55 -4.55
N ALA A 66 4.32 -8.47 -4.33
CA ALA A 66 4.51 -7.89 -3.00
C ALA A 66 3.17 -7.42 -2.39
N ARG A 67 2.29 -6.85 -3.21
CA ARG A 67 0.94 -6.45 -2.82
C ARG A 67 0.09 -7.65 -2.38
N GLU A 68 0.09 -8.73 -3.16
CA GLU A 68 -0.57 -9.99 -2.82
C GLU A 68 -0.06 -10.55 -1.50
N ILE A 69 1.26 -10.65 -1.33
CA ILE A 69 1.90 -11.10 -0.08
C ILE A 69 1.46 -10.24 1.11
N GLY A 70 1.38 -8.91 0.95
CA GLY A 70 0.93 -8.01 1.99
C GLY A 70 -0.50 -8.30 2.45
N PHE A 71 -1.42 -8.53 1.51
CA PHE A 71 -2.80 -8.93 1.83
C PHE A 71 -2.88 -10.32 2.44
N GLU A 72 -2.13 -11.30 1.93
CA GLU A 72 -2.07 -12.67 2.47
C GLU A 72 -1.56 -12.70 3.92
N ALA A 73 -0.63 -11.81 4.27
CA ALA A 73 -0.15 -11.64 5.64
C ALA A 73 -1.20 -11.01 6.57
N GLY A 74 -2.21 -10.33 6.03
CA GLY A 74 -3.32 -9.74 6.78
C GLY A 74 -3.34 -8.20 6.82
N LEU A 75 -2.50 -7.51 6.03
CA LEU A 75 -2.58 -6.05 5.92
C LEU A 75 -3.91 -5.63 5.29
N ARG A 76 -4.50 -4.54 5.81
CA ARG A 76 -5.74 -3.97 5.26
C ARG A 76 -5.50 -3.10 4.04
N PHE A 77 -4.34 -2.45 3.99
CA PHE A 77 -4.00 -1.47 2.96
C PHE A 77 -2.58 -1.69 2.45
N VAL A 78 -2.49 -2.10 1.19
CA VAL A 78 -1.21 -2.21 0.48
C VAL A 78 -1.35 -1.42 -0.81
N TYR A 79 -0.33 -0.65 -1.17
CA TYR A 79 -0.34 0.27 -2.31
C TYR A 79 0.87 0.04 -3.20
N THR A 80 0.68 0.12 -4.51
CA THR A 80 1.75 0.01 -5.52
C THR A 80 1.98 1.37 -6.15
N GLY A 81 3.19 1.91 -5.98
CA GLY A 81 3.56 3.23 -6.48
C GLY A 81 4.45 3.15 -7.72
N ASN A 82 4.61 4.29 -8.40
CA ASN A 82 5.46 4.46 -9.58
C ASN A 82 5.12 3.50 -10.76
N ILE A 83 3.86 3.07 -10.83
CA ILE A 83 3.29 2.35 -11.97
C ILE A 83 2.05 3.15 -12.42
N PRO A 84 2.18 4.05 -13.41
CA PRO A 84 1.07 4.92 -13.81
C PRO A 84 -0.18 4.13 -14.21
N GLY A 85 -1.32 4.40 -13.55
CA GLY A 85 -2.61 3.79 -13.87
C GLY A 85 -2.77 2.37 -13.33
N ASP A 86 -1.92 1.96 -12.38
CA ASP A 86 -2.08 0.68 -11.70
C ASP A 86 -3.26 0.75 -10.72
N THR A 87 -4.08 -0.29 -10.70
CA THR A 87 -5.23 -0.36 -9.79
C THR A 87 -4.80 -0.35 -8.33
N GLY A 88 -3.54 -0.69 -8.03
CA GLY A 88 -3.04 -0.67 -6.67
C GLY A 88 -2.68 0.70 -6.11
N GLU A 89 -2.86 1.78 -6.88
CA GLU A 89 -2.90 3.17 -6.37
C GLU A 89 -4.23 3.46 -5.62
N ASN A 90 -5.28 2.68 -5.87
CA ASN A 90 -6.61 2.87 -5.30
C ASN A 90 -6.73 2.26 -3.89
N THR A 91 -7.59 2.87 -3.07
CA THR A 91 -7.97 2.31 -1.77
C THR A 91 -9.22 1.46 -1.94
N PHE A 92 -9.22 0.25 -1.39
CA PHE A 92 -10.38 -0.64 -1.37
C PHE A 92 -10.83 -0.90 0.06
N CYS A 93 -12.13 -1.16 0.24
CA CYS A 93 -12.67 -1.52 1.54
C CYS A 93 -12.15 -2.90 1.95
N PRO A 94 -11.50 -3.03 3.12
CA PRO A 94 -10.96 -4.32 3.58
C PRO A 94 -12.06 -5.33 3.94
N SER A 95 -13.30 -4.87 4.14
CA SER A 95 -14.46 -5.72 4.45
C SER A 95 -15.19 -6.19 3.18
N CYS A 96 -15.58 -5.27 2.29
CA CYS A 96 -16.42 -5.60 1.13
C CYS A 96 -15.72 -5.54 -0.23
N GLY A 97 -14.43 -5.16 -0.27
CA GLY A 97 -13.62 -5.12 -1.49
C GLY A 97 -13.95 -3.99 -2.48
N ARG A 98 -14.94 -3.13 -2.20
CA ARG A 98 -15.32 -2.03 -3.10
C ARG A 98 -14.33 -0.88 -3.02
N GLU A 99 -14.10 -0.19 -4.15
CA GLU A 99 -13.15 0.91 -4.28
C GLU A 99 -13.57 2.14 -3.47
N LEU A 100 -12.89 2.43 -2.37
CA LEU A 100 -13.17 3.59 -1.53
C LEU A 100 -12.61 4.89 -2.11
N ILE A 101 -11.39 4.87 -2.66
CA ILE A 101 -10.75 6.07 -3.19
C ILE A 101 -10.08 5.70 -4.50
N SER A 102 -10.46 6.38 -5.59
CA SER A 102 -9.78 6.23 -6.88
C SER A 102 -8.64 7.24 -7.01
N ARG A 103 -7.51 6.79 -7.58
CA ARG A 103 -6.31 7.59 -7.79
C ARG A 103 -5.74 7.33 -9.19
N TYR A 104 -5.08 8.34 -9.71
CA TYR A 104 -4.26 8.25 -10.92
C TYR A 104 -3.07 9.18 -10.75
N GLY A 105 -1.91 8.63 -10.37
CA GLY A 105 -0.76 9.42 -9.95
C GLY A 105 -1.13 10.40 -8.83
N PHE A 106 -0.95 11.70 -9.08
CA PHE A 106 -1.25 12.75 -8.09
C PHE A 106 -2.72 13.18 -8.04
N SER A 107 -3.57 12.65 -8.92
CA SER A 107 -4.98 13.02 -8.98
C SER A 107 -5.82 12.07 -8.14
N THR A 108 -6.70 12.63 -7.31
CA THR A 108 -7.73 11.88 -6.58
C THR A 108 -9.07 12.03 -7.29
N GLY A 109 -9.74 10.90 -7.54
CA GLY A 109 -11.07 10.87 -8.14
C GLY A 109 -12.16 10.74 -7.08
N ASN A 110 -12.95 9.67 -7.18
CA ASN A 110 -14.08 9.43 -6.31
C ASN A 110 -13.62 9.11 -4.89
N ILE A 111 -14.27 9.70 -3.90
CA ILE A 111 -14.12 9.39 -2.48
C ILE A 111 -15.45 8.83 -1.97
N ASN A 112 -15.42 7.56 -1.57
CA ASN A 112 -16.56 6.76 -1.16
C ASN A 112 -16.49 6.39 0.33
N ILE A 113 -15.89 7.27 1.12
CA ILE A 113 -15.82 7.21 2.57
C ILE A 113 -16.70 8.33 3.11
N LYS A 114 -17.54 8.01 4.09
CA LYS A 114 -18.40 8.97 4.78
C LYS A 114 -18.23 8.77 6.28
N ASP A 115 -17.89 9.84 7.01
CA ASP A 115 -17.70 9.83 8.46
C ASP A 115 -16.72 8.73 8.92
N GLY A 116 -15.63 8.54 8.16
CA GLY A 116 -14.64 7.48 8.40
C GLY A 116 -15.09 6.06 8.08
N LYS A 117 -16.26 5.88 7.44
CA LYS A 117 -16.85 4.58 7.15
C LYS A 117 -17.00 4.32 5.65
N CYS A 118 -16.93 3.06 5.26
CA CYS A 118 -17.26 2.60 3.92
C CYS A 118 -18.72 2.93 3.59
N ARG A 119 -18.96 3.66 2.49
CA ARG A 119 -20.33 4.04 2.09
C ARG A 119 -21.27 2.88 1.76
N TRP A 120 -20.75 1.67 1.58
CA TRP A 120 -21.51 0.50 1.13
C TRP A 120 -21.80 -0.50 2.23
N CYS A 121 -20.82 -0.84 3.06
CA CYS A 121 -20.98 -1.83 4.14
C CYS A 121 -20.88 -1.23 5.54
N GLY A 122 -20.53 0.05 5.68
CA GLY A 122 -20.42 0.71 6.98
C GLY A 122 -19.17 0.36 7.80
N GLU A 123 -18.26 -0.46 7.26
CA GLU A 123 -16.95 -0.77 7.86
C GLU A 123 -16.19 0.50 8.22
N ASP A 124 -15.65 0.56 9.44
CA ASP A 124 -14.73 1.61 9.86
C ASP A 124 -13.43 1.52 9.06
N ILE A 125 -13.06 2.62 8.41
CA ILE A 125 -11.85 2.73 7.62
C ILE A 125 -10.83 3.51 8.44
N GLU A 126 -9.69 2.88 8.73
CA GLU A 126 -8.63 3.53 9.48
C GLU A 126 -8.04 4.70 8.70
N GLY A 127 -7.77 5.80 9.42
CA GLY A 127 -7.28 7.04 8.87
C GLY A 127 -7.56 8.21 9.81
N VAL A 128 -7.21 9.42 9.37
CA VAL A 128 -7.53 10.67 10.08
C VAL A 128 -8.63 11.37 9.31
N TRP A 129 -9.84 11.35 9.87
CA TRP A 129 -11.02 11.95 9.26
C TRP A 129 -11.36 13.26 9.96
N GLN A 130 -11.68 14.29 9.18
CA GLN A 130 -12.23 15.53 9.74
C GLN A 130 -13.70 15.25 10.12
N SER A 131 -14.04 15.59 11.37
CA SER A 131 -15.40 15.61 11.91
C SER A 131 -16.19 16.81 11.41
#